data_AF-A0A6J3IRP1-F1
#
_entry.id   AF-A0A6J3IRP1-F1
#
_cell.length_a   1.000
_cell.length_b   1.000
_cell.length_c   1.000
_cell.angle_alpha   90.00
_cell.angle_beta   90.00
_cell.angle_gamma   90.00
#
_symmetry.space_group_name_H-M   'P 1'
#
loop_
_entity.id
_entity.type
_entity.pdbx_description
1 polymer ?
#
loop_
_entity_poly.entity_id
_entity_poly.type
_entity_poly.pdbx_seq_one_letter_code
_entity_poly.pdbx_strand_id
1 'polypeptide(L)'
;MATLARLQARSLTVGNEYYFRNSVVDPFRNKENDAAVKIQSWFRGCQVRAYIRHLHRIVTIIQKWWRGFLGRKQYQLTVQVAYYTMMMNLYNAMAVRIQRRWRGYRVRKYLFNYYYLKEYLRVVSETNDAIRCRRKKIASHGNQRKALEEFAEMKEREEKKANLEREEKKRDYQARKMHYLLSTKQGPFRDITEVLEQRYKPLEPTLRVAEPIDELKLAREDLRRKEWLRNVNDNMFLPFSSYHKNEKYIPSMHLSSKYSPISHKEQFRSEDPKKWICDKDFQTVLPSFELFSKYGKLYSKAGQIV
;
A
#
# COMPACT_ATOMS: atom_id res chain seq x y z
N MET A 1 31.44 -63.23 113.28
CA MET A 1 32.30 -62.04 113.05
C MET A 1 33.12 -62.12 111.74
N ALA A 2 33.83 -63.21 111.42
CA ALA A 2 34.75 -63.27 110.27
C ALA A 2 34.11 -63.24 108.86
N THR A 3 32.84 -63.60 108.70
CA THR A 3 32.10 -63.55 107.42
C THR A 3 31.63 -62.13 107.08
N LEU A 4 31.10 -61.41 108.07
CA LEU A 4 30.63 -60.03 107.91
C LEU A 4 31.78 -59.06 107.61
N ALA A 5 32.93 -59.25 108.28
CA ALA A 5 34.15 -58.49 107.99
C ALA A 5 34.67 -58.73 106.57
N ARG A 6 34.61 -59.97 106.05
CA ARG A 6 34.96 -60.28 104.66
C ARG A 6 34.00 -59.64 103.66
N LEU A 7 32.71 -59.63 103.94
CA LEU A 7 31.71 -58.98 103.08
C LEU A 7 31.86 -57.46 103.07
N GLN A 8 32.17 -56.83 104.21
CA GLN A 8 32.47 -55.40 104.28
C GLN A 8 33.75 -55.04 103.50
N ALA A 9 34.81 -55.84 103.62
CA ALA A 9 36.03 -55.66 102.84
C ALA A 9 35.78 -55.81 101.32
N ARG A 10 34.89 -56.73 100.94
CA ARG A 10 34.51 -56.98 99.54
C ARG A 10 33.56 -55.91 98.99
N SER A 11 32.69 -55.36 99.83
CA SER A 11 31.77 -54.27 99.48
C SER A 11 32.53 -53.00 99.09
N LEU A 12 33.58 -52.65 99.84
CA LEU A 12 34.43 -51.50 99.53
C LEU A 12 35.19 -51.67 98.21
N THR A 13 35.69 -52.87 97.93
CA THR A 13 36.37 -53.17 96.66
C THR A 13 35.40 -53.14 95.47
N VAL A 14 34.21 -53.73 95.61
CA VAL A 14 33.18 -53.67 94.55
C VAL A 14 32.72 -52.22 94.30
N GLY A 15 32.54 -51.42 95.35
CA GLY A 15 32.22 -50.00 95.22
C GLY A 15 33.31 -49.25 94.46
N ASN A 16 34.58 -49.43 94.84
CA ASN A 16 35.71 -48.80 94.17
C ASN A 16 35.85 -49.25 92.71
N GLU A 17 35.66 -50.53 92.40
CA GLU A 17 35.65 -51.02 91.01
C GLU A 17 34.52 -50.41 90.19
N TYR A 18 33.32 -50.26 90.78
CA TYR A 18 32.18 -49.61 90.12
C TYR A 18 32.47 -48.15 89.78
N TYR A 19 32.96 -47.37 90.75
CA TYR A 19 33.31 -45.97 90.54
C TYR A 19 34.46 -45.81 89.53
N PHE A 20 35.47 -46.67 89.61
CA PHE A 20 36.59 -46.65 88.66
C PHE A 20 36.10 -46.92 87.23
N ARG A 21 35.29 -47.97 87.02
CA ARG A 21 34.68 -48.27 85.71
C ARG A 21 33.86 -47.10 85.17
N ASN A 22 33.02 -46.49 86.01
CA ASN A 22 32.23 -45.32 85.59
C ASN A 22 33.12 -44.11 85.27
N SER A 23 34.17 -43.85 86.04
CA SER A 23 35.08 -42.73 85.78
C SER A 23 35.89 -42.90 84.49
N VAL A 24 36.21 -44.15 84.11
CA VAL A 24 36.88 -44.46 82.84
C VAL A 24 35.94 -44.28 81.65
N VAL A 25 34.63 -44.50 81.83
CA VAL A 25 33.60 -44.39 80.77
C VAL A 25 33.07 -42.96 80.61
N ASP A 26 33.00 -42.16 81.67
CA ASP A 26 32.46 -40.79 81.65
C ASP A 26 33.10 -39.87 80.57
N PRO A 27 34.42 -39.93 80.28
CA PRO A 27 35.05 -39.17 79.20
C PRO A 27 34.52 -39.52 77.80
N PHE A 28 34.05 -40.76 77.59
CA PHE A 28 33.50 -41.22 76.31
C PHE A 28 32.02 -40.90 76.17
N ARG A 29 31.30 -40.78 77.28
CA ARG A 29 29.86 -40.47 77.32
C ARG A 29 29.49 -39.20 76.55
N ASN A 30 30.29 -38.14 76.69
CA ASN A 30 30.06 -36.89 75.95
C ASN A 30 30.26 -37.08 74.44
N LYS A 31 31.30 -37.83 74.04
CA LYS A 31 31.58 -38.12 72.62
C LYS A 31 30.48 -38.99 72.00
N GLU A 32 29.98 -39.99 72.73
CA GLU A 32 28.87 -40.85 72.31
C GLU A 32 27.57 -40.06 72.21
N ASN A 33 27.28 -39.20 73.19
CA ASN A 33 26.11 -38.32 73.16
C ASN A 33 26.17 -37.35 71.97
N ASP A 34 27.31 -36.72 71.71
CA ASP A 34 27.48 -35.83 70.57
C ASP A 34 27.30 -36.56 69.23
N ALA A 35 27.86 -37.77 69.11
CA ALA A 35 27.66 -38.61 67.93
C ALA A 35 26.19 -39.00 67.76
N ALA A 36 25.51 -39.40 68.85
CA ALA A 36 24.09 -39.73 68.85
C ALA A 36 23.24 -38.51 68.44
N VAL A 37 23.50 -37.33 68.99
CA VAL A 37 22.80 -36.08 68.64
C VAL A 37 22.99 -35.75 67.16
N LYS A 38 24.20 -35.93 66.60
CA LYS A 38 24.45 -35.74 65.16
C LYS A 38 23.64 -36.71 64.31
N ILE A 39 23.60 -37.99 64.65
CA ILE A 39 22.82 -39.00 63.91
C ILE A 39 21.31 -38.69 64.00
N GLN A 40 20.82 -38.39 65.20
CA GLN A 40 19.41 -38.13 65.42
C GLN A 40 18.95 -36.83 64.74
N SER A 41 19.72 -35.75 64.84
CA SER A 41 19.40 -34.47 64.18
C SER A 41 19.41 -34.62 62.65
N TRP A 42 20.37 -35.37 62.10
CA TRP A 42 20.40 -35.72 60.69
C TRP A 42 19.14 -36.49 60.26
N PHE A 43 18.77 -37.53 61.01
CA PHE A 43 17.59 -38.36 60.71
C PHE A 43 16.28 -37.56 60.78
N ARG A 44 16.10 -36.75 61.84
CA ARG A 44 14.95 -35.83 61.97
C ARG A 44 14.89 -34.86 60.78
N GLY A 45 16.04 -34.32 60.36
CA GLY A 45 16.14 -33.49 59.16
C GLY A 45 15.73 -34.24 57.88
N CYS A 46 16.14 -35.49 57.72
CA CYS A 46 15.74 -36.33 56.58
C CYS A 46 14.22 -36.55 56.52
N GLN A 47 13.58 -36.83 57.67
CA GLN A 47 12.13 -36.98 57.75
C GLN A 47 11.41 -35.69 57.37
N VAL A 48 11.79 -34.55 57.94
CA VAL A 48 11.17 -33.25 57.65
C VAL A 48 11.33 -32.88 56.17
N ARG A 49 12.52 -33.06 55.58
CA ARG A 49 12.74 -32.80 54.16
C ARG A 49 11.94 -33.74 53.25
N ALA A 50 11.75 -34.99 53.63
CA ALA A 50 10.90 -35.91 52.88
C ALA A 50 9.43 -35.45 52.91
N TYR A 51 8.94 -35.04 54.08
CA TYR A 51 7.59 -34.52 54.24
C TYR A 51 7.36 -33.22 53.43
N ILE A 52 8.29 -32.27 53.47
CA ILE A 52 8.21 -31.02 52.67
C ILE A 52 8.16 -31.33 51.17
N ARG A 53 8.99 -32.26 50.68
CA ARG A 53 8.94 -32.69 49.27
C ARG A 53 7.58 -33.27 48.89
N HIS A 54 6.99 -34.06 49.78
CA HIS A 54 5.65 -34.61 49.57
C HIS A 54 4.59 -33.50 49.48
N LEU A 55 4.63 -32.52 50.40
CA LEU A 55 3.73 -31.36 50.36
C LEU A 55 3.88 -30.56 49.06
N HIS A 56 5.12 -30.24 48.65
CA HIS A 56 5.38 -29.54 47.39
C HIS A 56 4.86 -30.30 46.16
N ARG A 57 4.98 -31.64 46.16
CA ARG A 57 4.42 -32.48 45.09
C ARG A 57 2.89 -32.33 45.02
N ILE A 58 2.20 -32.40 46.16
CA ILE A 58 0.74 -32.21 46.22
C ILE A 58 0.35 -30.83 45.71
N VAL A 59 1.02 -29.78 46.19
CA VAL A 59 0.76 -28.39 45.76
C VAL A 59 0.96 -28.24 44.26
N THR A 60 2.04 -28.81 43.71
CA THR A 60 2.32 -28.77 42.26
C THR A 60 1.22 -29.46 41.46
N ILE A 61 0.67 -30.58 41.94
CA ILE A 61 -0.46 -31.26 41.31
C ILE A 61 -1.67 -30.34 41.29
N ILE A 62 -2.07 -29.78 42.44
CA ILE A 62 -3.22 -28.87 42.53
C ILE A 62 -3.05 -27.69 41.57
N GLN A 63 -1.89 -27.05 41.59
CA GLN A 63 -1.60 -25.91 40.71
C GLN A 63 -1.60 -26.31 39.23
N LYS A 64 -1.09 -27.49 38.86
CA LYS A 64 -1.13 -28.02 37.49
C LYS A 64 -2.57 -28.17 37.01
N TRP A 65 -3.44 -28.77 37.84
CA TRP A 65 -4.85 -28.94 37.52
C TRP A 65 -5.56 -27.60 37.34
N TRP A 66 -5.31 -26.64 38.23
CA TRP A 66 -5.90 -25.30 38.14
C TRP A 66 -5.49 -24.55 36.87
N ARG A 67 -4.18 -24.53 36.53
CA ARG A 67 -3.69 -23.92 35.29
C ARG A 67 -4.34 -24.56 34.05
N GLY A 68 -4.51 -25.88 34.06
CA GLY A 68 -5.22 -26.60 33.00
C GLY A 68 -6.70 -26.23 32.90
N PHE A 69 -7.39 -26.11 34.04
CA PHE A 69 -8.79 -25.67 34.07
C PHE A 69 -8.97 -24.25 33.50
N LEU A 70 -8.12 -23.30 33.93
CA LEU A 70 -8.15 -21.92 33.45
C LEU A 70 -7.95 -21.84 31.92
N GLY A 71 -6.97 -22.59 31.41
CA GLY A 71 -6.72 -22.67 29.96
C GLY A 71 -7.91 -23.23 29.18
N ARG A 72 -8.55 -24.28 29.68
CA ARG A 72 -9.75 -24.87 29.05
C ARG A 72 -10.93 -23.91 29.07
N LYS A 73 -11.16 -23.18 30.17
CA LYS A 73 -12.22 -22.17 30.27
C LYS A 73 -12.01 -21.04 29.25
N GLN A 74 -10.78 -20.55 29.12
CA GLN A 74 -10.46 -19.52 28.13
C GLN A 74 -10.65 -20.03 26.69
N TYR A 75 -10.20 -21.25 26.41
CA TYR A 75 -10.38 -21.86 25.09
C TYR A 75 -11.86 -21.99 24.70
N GLN A 76 -12.71 -22.45 25.63
CA GLN A 76 -14.15 -22.54 25.41
C GLN A 76 -14.76 -21.19 25.04
N LEU A 77 -14.38 -20.12 25.75
CA LEU A 77 -14.84 -18.77 25.47
C LEU A 77 -14.37 -18.29 24.09
N THR A 78 -13.10 -18.52 23.75
CA THR A 78 -12.55 -18.17 22.43
C THR A 78 -13.29 -18.89 21.30
N VAL A 79 -13.57 -20.19 21.44
CA VAL A 79 -14.31 -20.98 20.46
C VAL A 79 -15.75 -20.47 20.32
N GLN A 80 -16.41 -20.18 21.44
CA GLN A 80 -17.77 -19.63 21.44
C GLN A 80 -17.84 -18.27 20.72
N VAL A 81 -16.89 -17.36 21.00
CA VAL A 81 -16.80 -16.06 20.33
C VAL A 81 -16.56 -16.22 18.83
N ALA A 82 -15.65 -17.11 18.43
CA ALA A 82 -15.36 -17.37 17.02
C ALA A 82 -16.58 -17.91 16.28
N TYR A 83 -17.33 -18.83 16.90
CA TYR A 83 -18.58 -19.36 16.36
C TYR A 83 -19.61 -18.25 16.14
N TYR A 84 -19.89 -17.43 17.16
CA TYR A 84 -20.88 -16.35 17.02
C TYR A 84 -20.44 -15.31 15.99
N THR A 85 -19.14 -15.01 15.93
CA THR A 85 -18.60 -14.09 14.93
C THR A 85 -18.80 -14.64 13.51
N MET A 86 -18.53 -15.93 13.30
CA MET A 86 -18.75 -16.59 12.01
C MET A 86 -20.23 -16.53 11.60
N MET A 87 -21.14 -16.86 12.52
CA MET A 87 -22.58 -16.82 12.27
C MET A 87 -23.07 -15.40 11.95
N MET A 88 -22.63 -14.41 12.74
CA MET A 88 -22.97 -13.00 12.53
C MET A 88 -22.47 -12.50 11.17
N ASN A 89 -21.24 -12.87 10.77
CA ASN A 89 -20.69 -12.52 9.46
C ASN A 89 -21.51 -13.12 8.31
N LEU A 90 -21.98 -14.37 8.46
CA LEU A 90 -22.85 -15.01 7.48
C LEU A 90 -24.18 -14.26 7.34
N TYR A 91 -24.84 -13.94 8.46
CA TYR A 91 -26.09 -13.17 8.42
C TYR A 91 -25.90 -11.78 7.83
N ASN A 92 -24.84 -11.08 8.22
CA ASN A 92 -24.50 -9.76 7.66
C ASN A 92 -24.26 -9.84 6.16
N ALA A 93 -23.54 -10.85 5.66
CA ALA A 93 -23.32 -11.05 4.24
C ALA A 93 -24.65 -11.27 3.49
N MET A 94 -25.56 -12.08 4.04
CA MET A 94 -26.90 -12.29 3.46
C MET A 94 -27.74 -11.01 3.48
N ALA A 95 -27.71 -10.25 4.59
CA ALA A 95 -28.39 -8.98 4.72
C ALA A 95 -27.91 -7.98 3.66
N VAL A 96 -26.60 -7.86 3.44
CA VAL A 96 -26.03 -6.98 2.41
C VAL A 96 -26.51 -7.39 1.01
N ARG A 97 -26.62 -8.68 0.71
CA ARG A 97 -27.13 -9.16 -0.60
C ARG A 97 -28.59 -8.77 -0.80
N ILE A 98 -29.43 -8.97 0.21
CA ILE A 98 -30.85 -8.57 0.19
C ILE A 98 -30.96 -7.05 0.03
N GLN A 99 -30.24 -6.28 0.83
CA GLN A 99 -30.22 -4.82 0.78
C GLN A 99 -29.74 -4.29 -0.57
N ARG A 100 -28.68 -4.86 -1.15
CA ARG A 100 -28.17 -4.49 -2.48
C ARG A 100 -29.23 -4.72 -3.56
N ARG A 101 -29.91 -5.87 -3.52
CA ARG A 101 -31.00 -6.22 -4.46
C ARG A 101 -32.14 -5.22 -4.33
N TRP A 102 -32.56 -4.91 -3.11
CA TRP A 102 -33.62 -3.95 -2.81
C TRP A 102 -33.28 -2.53 -3.26
N ARG A 103 -32.09 -2.02 -2.91
CA ARG A 103 -31.61 -0.70 -3.36
C ARG A 103 -31.64 -0.58 -4.88
N GLY A 104 -31.17 -1.62 -5.58
CA GLY A 104 -31.23 -1.66 -7.05
C GLY A 104 -32.66 -1.67 -7.61
N TYR A 105 -33.56 -2.46 -7.01
CA TYR A 105 -34.99 -2.45 -7.38
C TYR A 105 -35.62 -1.07 -7.18
N ARG A 106 -35.41 -0.45 -6.01
CA ARG A 106 -35.98 0.85 -5.66
C ARG A 106 -35.58 1.94 -6.66
N VAL A 107 -34.31 1.99 -7.05
CA VAL A 107 -33.82 2.97 -8.04
C VAL A 107 -34.48 2.76 -9.40
N ARG A 108 -34.50 1.51 -9.90
CA ARG A 108 -35.09 1.20 -11.22
C ARG A 108 -36.59 1.43 -11.29
N LYS A 109 -37.30 1.27 -10.17
CA LYS A 109 -38.75 1.45 -10.14
C LYS A 109 -39.17 2.90 -9.91
N TYR A 110 -38.51 3.60 -8.99
CA TYR A 110 -39.03 4.88 -8.48
C TYR A 110 -38.17 6.10 -8.81
N LEU A 111 -36.87 5.95 -9.08
CA LEU A 111 -35.98 7.11 -9.21
C LEU A 111 -35.53 7.34 -10.66
N PHE A 112 -35.19 6.27 -11.39
CA PHE A 112 -34.57 6.39 -12.70
C PHE A 112 -35.29 5.56 -13.76
N ASN A 113 -35.89 6.23 -14.75
CA ASN A 113 -36.50 5.59 -15.90
C ASN A 113 -35.57 5.67 -17.12
N TYR A 114 -34.85 4.57 -17.39
CA TYR A 114 -33.86 4.46 -18.45
C TYR A 114 -34.43 4.80 -19.84
N TYR A 115 -35.64 4.33 -20.15
CA TYR A 115 -36.24 4.52 -21.47
C TYR A 115 -36.53 6.00 -21.74
N TYR A 116 -37.04 6.72 -20.74
CA TYR A 116 -37.27 8.17 -20.84
C TYR A 116 -35.95 8.94 -20.99
N LEU A 117 -34.90 8.59 -20.24
CA LEU A 117 -33.61 9.24 -20.41
C LEU A 117 -33.02 8.96 -21.80
N LYS A 118 -33.08 7.71 -22.27
CA LYS A 118 -32.57 7.32 -23.58
C LYS A 118 -33.26 8.11 -24.69
N GLU A 119 -34.58 8.22 -24.61
CA GLU A 119 -35.37 8.97 -25.59
C GLU A 119 -35.07 10.46 -25.54
N TYR A 120 -34.99 11.03 -24.34
CA TYR A 120 -34.57 12.42 -24.14
C TYR A 120 -33.19 12.69 -24.78
N LEU A 121 -32.21 11.82 -24.54
CA LEU A 121 -30.87 11.96 -25.12
C LEU A 121 -30.88 11.80 -26.64
N ARG A 122 -31.72 10.92 -27.20
CA ARG A 122 -31.91 10.78 -28.65
C ARG A 122 -32.39 12.09 -29.25
N VAL A 123 -33.47 12.67 -28.71
CA VAL A 123 -34.02 13.95 -29.15
C VAL A 123 -32.98 15.07 -29.04
N VAL A 124 -32.22 15.13 -27.94
CA VAL A 124 -31.14 16.10 -27.77
C VAL A 124 -30.02 15.91 -28.80
N SER A 125 -29.67 14.67 -29.15
CA SER A 125 -28.66 14.40 -30.17
C SER A 125 -29.12 14.83 -31.57
N GLU A 126 -30.37 14.55 -31.92
CA GLU A 126 -30.96 14.91 -33.21
C GLU A 126 -31.06 16.42 -33.38
N THR A 127 -31.48 17.13 -32.33
CA THR A 127 -31.53 18.60 -32.35
C THR A 127 -30.13 19.21 -32.49
N ASN A 128 -29.13 18.68 -31.79
CA ASN A 128 -27.74 19.10 -31.93
C ASN A 128 -27.20 18.88 -33.35
N ASP A 129 -27.49 17.74 -33.97
CA ASP A 129 -27.07 17.46 -35.33
C ASP A 129 -27.79 18.33 -36.36
N ALA A 130 -29.08 18.63 -36.14
CA ALA A 130 -29.82 19.59 -36.95
C ALA A 130 -29.19 21.00 -36.89
N ILE A 131 -28.79 21.46 -35.70
CA ILE A 131 -28.09 22.74 -35.51
C ILE A 131 -26.74 22.74 -36.24
N ARG A 132 -25.97 21.66 -36.16
CA ARG A 132 -24.70 21.50 -36.89
C ARG A 132 -24.90 21.57 -38.41
N CYS A 133 -25.90 20.87 -38.93
CA CYS A 133 -26.24 20.90 -40.36
C CYS A 133 -26.66 22.30 -40.81
N ARG A 134 -27.48 23.02 -40.02
CA ARG A 134 -27.85 24.41 -40.31
C ARG A 134 -26.63 25.33 -40.32
N ARG A 135 -25.72 25.21 -39.34
CA ARG A 135 -24.47 25.98 -39.32
C ARG A 135 -23.62 25.74 -40.56
N LYS A 136 -23.48 24.49 -41.01
CA LYS A 136 -22.76 24.16 -42.25
C LYS A 136 -23.41 24.80 -43.48
N LYS A 137 -24.75 24.74 -43.61
CA LYS A 137 -25.49 25.38 -44.71
C LYS A 137 -25.32 26.91 -44.71
N ILE A 138 -25.38 27.55 -43.54
CA ILE A 138 -25.16 29.00 -43.42
C ILE A 138 -23.73 29.35 -43.85
N ALA A 139 -22.74 28.57 -43.43
CA ALA A 139 -21.35 28.79 -43.83
C ALA A 139 -21.14 28.63 -45.35
N SER A 140 -21.73 27.60 -45.97
CA SER A 140 -21.64 27.40 -47.43
C SER A 140 -22.34 28.52 -48.20
N HIS A 141 -23.52 28.97 -47.76
CA HIS A 141 -24.21 30.12 -48.35
C HIS A 141 -23.40 31.42 -48.17
N GLY A 142 -22.76 31.61 -47.03
CA GLY A 142 -21.86 32.75 -46.79
C GLY A 142 -20.69 32.78 -47.77
N ASN A 143 -20.04 31.64 -48.01
CA ASN A 143 -18.95 31.54 -48.98
C ASN A 143 -19.42 31.79 -50.42
N GLN A 144 -20.59 31.27 -50.80
CA GLN A 144 -21.19 31.55 -52.11
C GLN A 144 -21.53 33.03 -52.31
N ARG A 145 -22.06 33.69 -51.28
CA ARG A 145 -22.35 35.14 -51.31
C ARG A 145 -21.07 35.96 -51.47
N LYS A 146 -20.02 35.64 -50.70
CA LYS A 146 -18.71 36.30 -50.83
C LYS A 146 -18.12 36.12 -52.23
N ALA A 147 -18.18 34.91 -52.79
CA ALA A 147 -17.71 34.68 -54.16
C ALA A 147 -18.49 35.52 -55.17
N LEU A 148 -19.82 35.62 -55.05
CA LEU A 148 -20.65 36.47 -55.92
C LEU A 148 -20.33 37.96 -55.78
N GLU A 149 -20.10 38.45 -54.55
CA GLU A 149 -19.65 39.82 -54.29
C GLU A 149 -18.28 40.09 -54.91
N GLU A 150 -17.32 39.18 -54.73
CA GLU A 150 -16.00 39.26 -55.38
C GLU A 150 -16.10 39.28 -56.91
N PHE A 151 -16.95 38.44 -57.50
CA PHE A 151 -17.22 38.45 -58.95
C PHE A 151 -17.84 39.79 -59.41
N ALA A 152 -18.77 40.36 -58.64
CA ALA A 152 -19.37 41.66 -58.95
C ALA A 152 -18.34 42.79 -58.89
N GLU A 153 -17.50 42.82 -57.85
CA GLU A 153 -16.41 43.79 -57.72
C GLU A 153 -15.39 43.68 -58.86
N MET A 154 -15.05 42.45 -59.26
CA MET A 154 -14.14 42.22 -60.39
C MET A 154 -14.72 42.81 -61.68
N LYS A 155 -16.01 42.59 -61.94
CA LYS A 155 -16.70 43.14 -63.10
C LYS A 155 -16.75 44.67 -63.08
N GLU A 156 -17.06 45.28 -61.94
CA GLU A 156 -17.01 46.74 -61.80
C GLU A 156 -15.61 47.30 -62.02
N ARG A 157 -14.56 46.64 -61.53
CA ARG A 157 -13.16 47.05 -61.77
C ARG A 157 -12.79 46.95 -63.24
N GLU A 158 -13.22 45.91 -63.94
CA GLU A 158 -13.03 45.76 -65.38
C GLU A 158 -13.73 46.88 -66.16
N GLU A 159 -14.98 47.20 -65.81
CA GLU A 159 -15.73 48.30 -66.42
C GLU A 159 -15.08 49.67 -66.16
N LYS A 160 -14.61 49.92 -64.93
CA LYS A 160 -13.87 51.14 -64.57
C LYS A 160 -12.57 51.24 -65.36
N LYS A 161 -11.79 50.16 -65.48
CA LYS A 161 -10.57 50.12 -66.31
C LYS A 161 -10.88 50.40 -67.78
N ALA A 162 -11.91 49.76 -68.34
CA ALA A 162 -12.31 49.99 -69.72
C ALA A 162 -12.77 51.45 -69.96
N ASN A 163 -13.45 52.08 -69.00
CA ASN A 163 -13.81 53.49 -69.08
C ASN A 163 -12.60 54.41 -69.02
N LEU A 164 -11.66 54.15 -68.11
CA LEU A 164 -10.39 54.88 -68.02
C LEU A 164 -9.60 54.75 -69.33
N GLU A 165 -9.49 53.55 -69.89
CA GLU A 165 -8.80 53.34 -71.17
C GLU A 165 -9.50 54.09 -72.32
N ARG A 166 -10.83 54.16 -72.34
CA ARG A 166 -11.58 55.00 -73.29
C ARG A 166 -11.29 56.48 -73.08
N GLU A 167 -11.20 56.94 -71.83
CA GLU A 167 -10.84 58.32 -71.52
C GLU A 167 -9.39 58.64 -71.91
N GLU A 168 -8.45 57.76 -71.60
CA GLU A 168 -7.05 57.87 -72.01
C GLU A 168 -6.93 57.91 -73.53
N LYS A 169 -7.62 57.03 -74.26
CA LYS A 169 -7.67 57.09 -75.73
C LYS A 169 -8.22 58.43 -76.23
N LYS A 170 -9.24 58.99 -75.58
CA LYS A 170 -9.77 60.33 -75.89
C LYS A 170 -8.74 61.43 -75.58
N ARG A 171 -8.05 61.34 -74.44
CA ARG A 171 -7.01 62.30 -74.03
C ARG A 171 -5.80 62.23 -74.96
N ASP A 172 -5.34 61.04 -75.33
CA ASP A 172 -4.28 60.81 -76.31
C ASP A 172 -4.65 61.34 -77.69
N TYR A 173 -5.90 61.16 -78.10
CA TYR A 173 -6.40 61.74 -79.34
C TYR A 173 -6.39 63.28 -79.28
N GLN A 174 -6.86 63.86 -78.17
CA GLN A 174 -6.79 65.31 -77.93
C GLN A 174 -5.34 65.82 -77.85
N ALA A 175 -4.44 65.11 -77.18
CA ALA A 175 -3.03 65.46 -77.05
C ALA A 175 -2.31 65.41 -78.40
N ARG A 176 -2.57 64.37 -79.23
CA ARG A 176 -2.09 64.33 -80.62
C ARG A 176 -2.63 65.48 -81.46
N LYS A 177 -3.91 65.81 -81.29
CA LYS A 177 -4.55 66.95 -81.98
C LYS A 177 -3.96 68.29 -81.55
N MET A 178 -3.66 68.48 -80.26
CA MET A 178 -3.21 69.75 -79.67
C MET A 178 -1.69 69.83 -79.44
N HIS A 179 -0.93 68.81 -79.88
CA HIS A 179 0.50 68.66 -79.61
C HIS A 179 1.35 69.86 -80.07
N TYR A 180 0.88 70.61 -81.08
CA TYR A 180 1.55 71.82 -81.57
C TYR A 180 1.55 73.00 -80.57
N LEU A 181 0.76 72.95 -79.49
CA LEU A 181 0.68 74.00 -78.47
C LEU A 181 1.58 73.74 -77.25
N LEU A 182 2.16 72.55 -77.11
CA LEU A 182 3.04 72.18 -76.01
C LEU A 182 4.50 72.35 -76.42
N SER A 183 4.99 73.59 -76.32
CA SER A 183 6.42 73.88 -76.37
C SER A 183 7.10 73.29 -75.12
N THR A 184 7.84 72.22 -75.31
CA THR A 184 8.57 71.53 -74.24
C THR A 184 9.74 72.41 -73.76
N LYS A 185 9.69 72.86 -72.51
CA LYS A 185 10.90 73.34 -71.82
C LYS A 185 11.80 72.13 -71.57
N GLN A 186 12.79 71.91 -72.43
CA GLN A 186 13.85 70.93 -72.21
C GLN A 186 14.85 71.45 -71.17
N GLY A 187 15.11 70.65 -70.14
CA GLY A 187 16.20 70.82 -69.20
C GLY A 187 16.48 69.48 -68.48
N PRO A 188 17.74 69.16 -68.12
CA PRO A 188 18.16 67.82 -67.67
C PRO A 188 17.88 67.52 -66.19
N PHE A 189 17.11 68.35 -65.48
CA PHE A 189 16.89 68.23 -64.04
C PHE A 189 15.42 67.97 -63.70
N ARG A 190 15.17 66.98 -62.83
CA ARG A 190 13.84 66.70 -62.27
C ARG A 190 13.43 67.81 -61.31
N ASP A 191 12.12 68.00 -61.16
CA ASP A 191 11.59 69.02 -60.26
C ASP A 191 11.98 68.73 -58.80
N ILE A 192 12.29 69.78 -58.05
CA ILE A 192 12.87 69.69 -56.71
C ILE A 192 11.93 68.95 -55.75
N THR A 193 10.62 69.11 -55.96
CA THR A 193 9.53 68.48 -55.22
C THR A 193 9.60 66.95 -55.30
N GLU A 194 9.73 66.39 -56.50
CA GLU A 194 9.85 64.93 -56.72
C GLU A 194 11.11 64.35 -56.06
N VAL A 195 12.22 65.09 -56.09
CA VAL A 195 13.49 64.65 -55.49
C VAL A 195 13.38 64.62 -53.97
N LEU A 196 12.72 65.61 -53.36
CA LEU A 196 12.51 65.65 -51.91
C LEU A 196 11.60 64.50 -51.44
N GLU A 197 10.52 64.20 -52.16
CA GLU A 197 9.64 63.08 -51.83
C GLU A 197 10.35 61.73 -51.88
N GLN A 198 11.24 61.52 -52.86
CA GLN A 198 12.08 60.31 -52.88
C GLN A 198 13.08 60.27 -51.72
N ARG A 199 13.68 61.41 -51.35
CA ARG A 199 14.66 61.49 -50.26
C ARG A 199 14.07 61.21 -48.89
N TYR A 200 12.83 61.63 -48.65
CA TYR A 200 12.17 61.52 -47.34
C TYR A 200 11.23 60.33 -47.21
N LYS A 201 11.30 59.34 -48.12
CA LYS A 201 10.50 58.12 -48.01
C LYS A 201 10.94 57.31 -46.77
N PRO A 202 10.05 57.08 -45.78
CA PRO A 202 10.41 56.35 -44.56
C PRO A 202 10.68 54.87 -44.87
N LEU A 203 11.67 54.28 -44.17
CA LEU A 203 12.00 52.86 -44.29
C LEU A 203 10.93 52.00 -43.61
N GLU A 204 10.32 51.08 -44.35
CA GLU A 204 9.41 50.07 -43.79
C GLU A 204 10.23 48.94 -43.14
N PRO A 205 10.05 48.66 -41.83
CA PRO A 205 10.76 47.58 -41.17
C PRO A 205 10.30 46.22 -41.70
N THR A 206 11.25 45.31 -41.95
CA THR A 206 10.94 43.93 -42.35
C THR A 206 10.24 43.17 -41.22
N LEU A 207 9.37 42.21 -41.57
CA LEU A 207 8.49 41.46 -40.63
C LEU A 207 9.21 40.94 -39.36
N ARG A 208 10.50 40.60 -39.48
CA ARG A 208 11.34 40.10 -38.38
C ARG A 208 11.63 41.12 -37.28
N VAL A 209 11.44 42.41 -37.55
CA VAL A 209 11.67 43.52 -36.60
C VAL A 209 10.36 43.94 -35.93
N ALA A 210 9.21 43.64 -36.53
CA ALA A 210 7.89 44.05 -36.02
C ALA A 210 7.34 43.14 -34.91
N GLU A 211 7.72 41.85 -34.87
CA GLU A 211 7.25 40.90 -33.86
C GLU A 211 8.26 40.77 -32.68
N PRO A 212 7.81 40.89 -31.42
CA PRO A 212 8.67 40.73 -30.25
C PRO A 212 9.17 39.28 -30.07
N ILE A 213 10.47 39.10 -29.79
CA ILE A 213 11.15 37.79 -29.71
C ILE A 213 10.53 36.83 -28.66
N ASP A 214 9.89 37.37 -27.61
CA ASP A 214 9.37 36.59 -26.48
C ASP A 214 7.89 36.17 -26.61
N GLU A 215 7.25 36.42 -27.75
CA GLU A 215 5.82 36.14 -27.97
C GLU A 215 5.45 34.67 -27.68
N LEU A 216 6.33 33.74 -28.06
CA LEU A 216 6.15 32.31 -27.80
C LEU A 216 6.19 31.95 -26.31
N LYS A 217 7.03 32.64 -25.52
CA LYS A 217 7.13 32.42 -24.07
C LYS A 217 5.87 32.94 -23.36
N LEU A 218 5.43 34.14 -23.73
CA LEU A 218 4.21 34.75 -23.20
C LEU A 218 2.98 33.88 -23.49
N ALA A 219 2.86 33.33 -24.70
CA ALA A 219 1.77 32.43 -25.07
C ALA A 219 1.73 31.14 -24.22
N ARG A 220 2.89 30.58 -23.84
CA ARG A 220 2.98 29.39 -22.96
C ARG A 220 2.58 29.68 -21.52
N GLU A 221 2.91 30.85 -21.01
CA GLU A 221 2.55 31.26 -19.65
C GLU A 221 1.05 31.51 -19.51
N ASP A 222 0.43 32.11 -20.53
CA ASP A 222 -1.02 32.26 -20.61
C ASP A 222 -1.75 30.92 -20.60
N LEU A 223 -1.20 29.90 -21.26
CA LEU A 223 -1.79 28.56 -21.30
C LEU A 223 -1.75 27.90 -19.91
N ARG A 224 -0.60 27.93 -19.23
CA ARG A 224 -0.46 27.41 -17.85
C ARG A 224 -1.41 28.11 -16.87
N ARG A 225 -1.60 29.43 -16.99
CA ARG A 225 -2.57 30.18 -16.17
C ARG A 225 -4.00 29.69 -16.38
N LYS A 226 -4.40 29.42 -17.63
CA LYS A 226 -5.74 28.89 -17.97
C LYS A 226 -5.97 27.48 -17.44
N GLU A 227 -4.95 26.64 -17.42
CA GLU A 227 -5.01 25.28 -16.83
C GLU A 227 -5.15 25.34 -15.31
N TRP A 228 -4.38 26.22 -14.64
CA TRP A 228 -4.46 26.40 -13.19
C TRP A 228 -5.86 26.82 -12.72
N LEU A 229 -6.49 27.78 -13.43
CA LEU A 229 -7.86 28.22 -13.15
C LEU A 229 -8.92 27.10 -13.29
N ARG A 230 -8.62 26.01 -13.99
CA ARG A 230 -9.55 24.89 -14.21
C ARG A 230 -9.41 23.76 -13.19
N ASN A 231 -8.41 23.80 -12.31
CA ASN A 231 -8.21 22.77 -11.29
C ASN A 231 -9.21 22.94 -10.13
N VAL A 232 -9.94 21.88 -9.81
CA VAL A 232 -10.94 21.85 -8.73
C VAL A 232 -10.31 21.53 -7.36
N ASN A 233 -9.07 21.05 -7.35
CA ASN A 233 -8.34 20.67 -6.14
C ASN A 233 -6.86 21.02 -6.27
N ASP A 234 -6.33 21.78 -5.31
CA ASP A 234 -4.93 22.21 -5.25
C ASP A 234 -4.02 21.15 -4.61
N ASN A 235 -4.59 20.07 -4.07
CA ASN A 235 -3.79 19.02 -3.45
C ASN A 235 -2.99 18.27 -4.52
N MET A 236 -1.67 18.40 -4.43
CA MET A 236 -0.73 17.66 -5.25
C MET A 236 -0.97 16.16 -5.04
N PHE A 237 -1.26 15.43 -6.12
CA PHE A 237 -1.44 13.99 -6.06
C PHE A 237 -0.13 13.33 -5.65
N LEU A 238 -0.02 12.97 -4.38
CA LEU A 238 1.16 12.28 -3.85
C LEU A 238 0.94 10.77 -3.93
N PRO A 239 1.90 10.00 -4.46
CA PRO A 239 1.79 8.55 -4.50
C PRO A 239 1.69 7.99 -3.07
N PHE A 240 0.80 7.02 -2.87
CA PHE A 240 0.45 6.41 -1.58
C PHE A 240 1.64 5.80 -0.78
N SER A 241 2.86 5.80 -1.29
CA SER A 241 3.98 4.99 -0.79
C SER A 241 4.94 5.69 0.20
N SER A 242 4.67 6.93 0.63
CA SER A 242 5.67 7.74 1.35
C SER A 242 5.32 8.17 2.78
N TYR A 243 4.06 8.15 3.21
CA TYR A 243 3.68 8.85 4.45
C TYR A 243 4.00 8.09 5.75
N HIS A 244 4.10 6.75 5.72
CA HIS A 244 4.36 5.96 6.93
C HIS A 244 5.85 5.72 7.23
N LYS A 245 6.78 6.21 6.40
CA LYS A 245 8.22 5.92 6.56
C LYS A 245 8.92 6.83 7.57
N ASN A 246 8.32 7.98 7.92
CA ASN A 246 8.94 8.96 8.81
C ASN A 246 8.34 8.96 10.23
N GLU A 247 7.30 8.17 10.49
CA GLU A 247 6.76 8.01 11.83
C GLU A 247 7.62 7.01 12.60
N LYS A 248 8.25 7.49 13.68
CA LYS A 248 9.04 6.65 14.58
C LYS A 248 8.07 5.71 15.32
N TYR A 249 8.11 4.42 14.99
CA TYR A 249 7.26 3.40 15.61
C TYR A 249 7.45 3.40 17.15
N ILE A 250 6.38 3.66 17.90
CA ILE A 250 6.35 3.60 19.37
C ILE A 250 5.69 2.27 19.76
N PRO A 251 6.44 1.29 20.29
CA PRO A 251 5.87 0.00 20.68
C PRO A 251 4.94 0.15 21.89
N SER A 252 3.74 -0.45 21.83
CA SER A 252 2.86 -0.51 23.00
C SER A 252 3.51 -1.36 24.11
N MET A 253 3.38 -0.95 25.37
CA MET A 253 4.01 -1.62 26.53
C MET A 253 3.62 -3.10 26.70
N HIS A 254 2.52 -3.56 26.08
CA HIS A 254 2.04 -4.93 26.17
C HIS A 254 2.62 -5.88 25.11
N LEU A 255 3.46 -5.39 24.21
CA LEU A 255 4.03 -6.13 23.09
C LEU A 255 5.52 -6.51 23.28
N SER A 256 6.05 -6.51 24.51
CA SER A 256 7.41 -6.99 24.80
C SER A 256 7.53 -8.53 24.69
N SER A 257 7.19 -9.07 23.52
CA SER A 257 7.65 -10.41 23.17
C SER A 257 9.09 -10.30 22.67
N LYS A 258 9.91 -11.30 23.02
CA LYS A 258 11.34 -11.40 22.76
C LYS A 258 11.64 -11.69 21.27
N TYR A 259 10.91 -11.04 20.36
CA TYR A 259 11.10 -11.17 18.92
C TYR A 259 12.02 -10.04 18.45
N SER A 260 13.31 -10.34 18.34
CA SER A 260 14.23 -9.48 17.59
C SER A 260 13.83 -9.46 16.10
N PRO A 261 14.13 -8.38 15.35
CA PRO A 261 13.86 -8.34 13.92
C PRO A 261 14.82 -9.31 13.22
N ILE A 262 14.36 -10.53 12.98
CA ILE A 262 15.10 -11.47 12.15
C ILE A 262 14.94 -11.02 10.70
N SER A 263 16.06 -10.86 10.01
CA SER A 263 16.13 -10.52 8.59
C SER A 263 15.15 -11.38 7.77
N HIS A 264 14.19 -10.71 7.10
CA HIS A 264 13.13 -11.36 6.31
C HIS A 264 13.62 -12.16 5.10
N LYS A 265 14.94 -12.24 4.85
CA LYS A 265 15.48 -12.94 3.68
C LYS A 265 15.54 -14.45 3.83
N GLU A 266 15.48 -15.00 5.04
CA GLU A 266 15.87 -16.41 5.24
C GLU A 266 14.78 -17.35 5.77
N GLN A 267 13.55 -16.90 6.05
CA GLN A 267 12.70 -17.71 6.94
C GLN A 267 11.26 -17.95 6.55
N PHE A 268 10.83 -17.54 5.35
CA PHE A 268 9.44 -17.82 4.98
C PHE A 268 9.23 -19.23 4.43
N ARG A 269 10.26 -19.89 3.86
CA ARG A 269 10.13 -21.23 3.23
C ARG A 269 11.43 -22.05 3.10
N SER A 270 12.51 -21.78 3.84
CA SER A 270 13.67 -22.70 3.83
C SER A 270 13.38 -23.89 4.74
N GLU A 271 12.77 -24.93 4.18
CA GLU A 271 12.72 -26.25 4.81
C GLU A 271 14.15 -26.75 4.95
N ASP A 272 14.63 -26.98 6.17
CA ASP A 272 15.94 -27.61 6.42
C ASP A 272 15.99 -28.98 5.70
N PRO A 273 16.69 -29.15 4.56
CA PRO A 273 16.66 -30.41 3.81
C PRO A 273 17.26 -31.56 4.64
N LYS A 274 18.15 -31.21 5.59
CA LYS A 274 18.80 -32.15 6.51
C LYS A 274 17.88 -32.74 7.57
N LYS A 275 16.68 -32.19 7.80
CA LYS A 275 15.70 -32.78 8.74
C LYS A 275 14.85 -33.90 8.11
N TRP A 276 14.78 -33.96 6.79
CA TRP A 276 13.90 -34.88 6.06
C TRP A 276 14.64 -36.08 5.45
N ILE A 277 15.96 -35.97 5.29
CA ILE A 277 16.81 -37.08 4.87
C ILE A 277 17.27 -37.81 6.13
N CYS A 278 16.46 -38.76 6.59
CA CYS A 278 16.93 -39.80 7.48
C CYS A 278 17.62 -40.85 6.60
N ASP A 279 18.90 -41.17 6.85
CA ASP A 279 19.62 -42.28 6.17
C ASP A 279 19.03 -43.68 6.47
N LYS A 280 17.93 -43.73 7.24
CA LYS A 280 17.27 -44.96 7.68
C LYS A 280 15.96 -45.11 6.92
N ASP A 281 15.82 -46.24 6.23
CA ASP A 281 14.55 -46.63 5.63
C ASP A 281 13.46 -46.79 6.73
N PHE A 282 12.21 -46.48 6.39
CA PHE A 282 11.08 -46.58 7.32
C PHE A 282 10.90 -48.04 7.79
N GLN A 283 10.88 -48.28 9.10
CA GLN A 283 10.57 -49.58 9.67
C GLN A 283 9.06 -49.84 9.62
N THR A 284 8.65 -50.93 8.97
CA THR A 284 7.25 -51.39 8.97
C THR A 284 6.91 -52.01 10.32
N VAL A 285 6.09 -51.30 11.10
CA VAL A 285 5.64 -51.73 12.45
C VAL A 285 4.56 -52.83 12.37
N LEU A 286 3.93 -53.01 11.22
CA LEU A 286 2.87 -53.99 10.99
C LEU A 286 3.21 -54.89 9.78
N PRO A 287 2.86 -56.19 9.82
CA PRO A 287 3.01 -57.06 8.66
C PRO A 287 2.12 -56.56 7.52
N SER A 288 2.66 -56.45 6.31
CA SER A 288 1.91 -56.01 5.14
C SER A 288 0.84 -57.04 4.77
N PHE A 289 -0.38 -56.58 4.54
CA PHE A 289 -1.44 -57.41 3.94
C PHE A 289 -0.99 -57.95 2.58
N GLU A 290 -1.24 -59.24 2.29
CA GLU A 290 -0.76 -59.94 1.07
C GLU A 290 -1.10 -59.20 -0.23
N LEU A 291 -2.23 -58.49 -0.25
CA LEU A 291 -2.65 -57.66 -1.38
C LEU A 291 -1.61 -56.59 -1.72
N PHE A 292 -1.03 -55.92 -0.72
CA PHE A 292 -0.04 -54.85 -0.90
C PHE A 292 1.36 -55.38 -1.17
N SER A 293 1.66 -56.65 -0.83
CA SER A 293 2.92 -57.30 -1.19
C SER A 293 3.06 -57.48 -2.71
N LYS A 294 1.93 -57.66 -3.41
CA LYS A 294 1.89 -57.86 -4.87
C LYS A 294 2.04 -56.54 -5.65
N TYR A 295 1.51 -55.45 -5.12
CA TYR A 295 1.50 -54.13 -5.80
C TYR A 295 2.55 -53.14 -5.26
N GLY A 296 3.08 -53.34 -4.06
CA GLY A 296 4.03 -52.44 -3.40
C GLY A 296 5.44 -52.43 -4.00
N LYS A 297 5.78 -53.41 -4.86
CA LYS A 297 7.08 -53.46 -5.55
C LYS A 297 7.17 -52.53 -6.78
N LEU A 298 6.06 -51.95 -7.23
CA LEU A 298 6.02 -51.05 -8.38
C LEU A 298 6.27 -49.58 -8.02
N TYR A 299 6.21 -49.23 -6.73
CA TYR A 299 6.49 -47.87 -6.27
C TYR A 299 7.92 -47.81 -5.75
N SER A 300 8.86 -47.66 -6.67
CA SER A 300 10.25 -47.33 -6.34
C SER A 300 10.36 -45.89 -5.82
N LYS A 301 11.35 -45.68 -4.96
CA LYS A 301 11.80 -44.43 -4.33
C LYS A 301 11.56 -43.22 -5.24
N ALA A 302 10.78 -42.27 -4.71
CA ALA A 302 10.79 -40.86 -5.09
C ALA A 302 11.07 -40.57 -6.57
N GLY A 303 10.19 -41.03 -7.46
CA GLY A 303 10.11 -40.49 -8.83
C GLY A 303 11.03 -41.10 -9.88
N GLN A 304 11.60 -42.29 -9.69
CA GLN A 304 12.10 -43.09 -10.81
C GLN A 304 11.03 -44.07 -11.28
N ILE A 305 10.48 -43.79 -12.47
CA ILE A 305 9.67 -44.74 -13.24
C ILE A 305 10.65 -45.79 -13.81
N VAL A 306 10.44 -47.07 -13.50
CA VAL A 306 11.06 -48.20 -14.20
C VAL A 306 10.19 -48.56 -15.39
#